data_AF-A0A3N5URA7-F1
#
_entry.id   AF-A0A3N5URA7-F1
#
_cell.length_a   1.000
_cell.length_b   1.000
_cell.length_c   1.000
_cell.angle_alpha   90.00
_cell.angle_beta   90.00
_cell.angle_gamma   90.00
#
_symmetry.space_group_name_H-M   'P 1'
#
loop_
_entity.id
_entity.type
_entity.pdbx_description
1 polymer ?
#
loop_
_entity_poly.entity_id
_entity_poly.type
_entity_poly.pdbx_seq_one_letter_code
_entity_poly.pdbx_strand_id
1 'polypeptide(L)' 'YVFEGEGVFSGKTVESVNLLKFTDGDHIHIKTENNPVRFMLMAGAPFKEPIVPYGPFVMNTLEEIQQTLAELRNGTFIK' A
#
# COMPACT_ATOMS: atom_id res chain seq x y z
N TYR A 1 -2.29 7.68 3.88
CA TYR A 1 -3.23 6.99 4.79
C TYR A 1 -3.35 7.82 6.06
N VAL A 2 -4.51 8.41 6.31
CA VAL A 2 -4.80 9.21 7.51
C VAL A 2 -5.38 8.28 8.55
N PHE A 3 -4.77 8.23 9.73
CA PHE A 3 -5.16 7.32 10.81
C PHE A 3 -5.53 8.02 12.11
N GLU A 4 -5.27 9.33 12.23
CA GLU A 4 -5.73 10.12 13.36
C GLU A 4 -5.96 11.57 12.94
N GLY A 5 -7.06 12.17 13.38
CA GLY A 5 -7.36 13.58 13.19
C GLY A 5 -7.82 13.93 11.77
N GLU A 6 -7.64 15.20 11.40
CA GLU A 6 -8.21 15.79 10.20
C GLU A 6 -7.22 16.78 9.58
N GLY A 7 -7.05 16.70 8.26
CA GLY A 7 -6.19 17.63 7.52
C GLY A 7 -6.72 17.91 6.13
N VAL A 8 -6.26 19.02 5.54
CA VAL A 8 -6.61 19.40 4.17
C VAL A 8 -5.48 18.95 3.24
N PHE A 9 -5.79 17.99 2.38
CA PHE A 9 -4.90 17.42 1.38
C PHE A 9 -5.30 17.91 0.00
N SER A 10 -4.41 18.64 -0.70
CA SER A 10 -4.70 19.20 -2.03
C SER A 10 -6.02 19.99 -2.10
N GLY A 11 -6.31 20.77 -1.06
CA GLY A 11 -7.53 21.57 -0.95
C GLY A 11 -8.80 20.83 -0.50
N LYS A 12 -8.71 19.52 -0.21
CA LYS A 12 -9.82 18.73 0.32
C LYS A 12 -9.59 18.33 1.77
N THR A 13 -10.56 18.61 2.64
CA THR A 13 -10.58 18.11 4.01
C THR A 13 -10.74 16.60 4.01
N VAL A 14 -9.88 15.90 4.73
CA VAL A 14 -9.93 14.44 4.92
C VAL A 14 -9.73 14.10 6.39
N GLU A 15 -10.68 13.36 6.93
CA GLU A 15 -10.71 12.86 8.30
C GLU A 15 -10.14 11.43 8.39
N SER A 16 -9.64 11.04 9.56
CA SER A 16 -9.34 9.64 9.86
C SER A 16 -10.61 8.79 9.95
N VAL A 17 -10.67 7.57 9.44
CA VAL A 17 -9.60 6.76 8.82
C VAL A 17 -9.82 6.70 7.31
N ASN A 18 -8.89 7.25 6.52
CA ASN A 18 -9.03 7.31 5.07
C ASN A 18 -7.71 7.07 4.31
N LEU A 19 -7.80 6.37 3.18
CA LEU A 19 -6.71 6.22 2.23
C LEU A 19 -6.89 7.19 1.06
N LEU A 20 -5.95 8.13 0.92
CA LEU A 20 -5.86 8.98 -0.26
C LEU A 20 -4.87 8.37 -1.25
N LYS A 21 -5.29 8.27 -2.52
CA LYS A 21 -4.43 7.95 -3.65
C LYS A 21 -4.15 9.23 -4.42
N PHE A 22 -2.88 9.60 -4.51
CA PHE A 22 -2.42 10.70 -5.35
C PHE A 22 -2.07 10.19 -6.74
N THR A 23 -2.12 11.09 -7.73
CA THR A 23 -1.62 10.86 -9.08
C THR A 23 -0.17 11.33 -9.18
N ASP A 24 0.44 11.15 -10.35
CA ASP A 24 1.76 11.68 -10.64
C ASP A 24 1.82 13.20 -10.40
N GLY A 25 2.94 13.64 -9.83
CA GLY A 25 3.21 15.03 -9.49
C GLY A 25 4.45 15.16 -8.61
N ASP A 26 5.02 16.36 -8.53
CA ASP A 26 6.30 16.59 -7.84
C ASP A 26 6.13 16.88 -6.34
N HIS A 27 4.96 17.40 -5.96
CA HIS A 27 4.71 17.88 -4.60
C HIS A 27 3.29 17.58 -4.14
N ILE A 28 3.15 17.34 -2.84
CA ILE A 28 1.87 17.26 -2.14
C ILE A 28 1.78 18.42 -1.14
N HIS A 29 0.65 19.12 -1.15
CA HIS A 29 0.36 20.16 -0.16
C HIS A 29 -0.61 19.63 0.89
N ILE A 30 -0.18 19.74 2.14
CA ILE A 30 -0.92 19.29 3.31
C ILE A 30 -0.92 20.43 4.32
N LYS A 31 -2.10 20.81 4.80
CA LYS A 31 -2.26 21.80 5.86
C LYS A 31 -3.22 21.28 6.93
N THR A 32 -2.99 21.67 8.17
CA THR A 32 -3.95 21.53 9.26
C THR A 32 -4.66 22.86 9.46
N GLU A 33 -5.94 22.82 9.83
CA GLU A 33 -6.69 24.03 10.19
C GLU A 33 -6.89 24.08 11.69
N ASN A 34 -7.91 23.38 12.20
CA ASN A 34 -8.28 23.42 13.61
C ASN A 34 -7.72 22.25 14.43
N ASN A 35 -7.48 21.11 13.76
CA ASN A 35 -7.13 19.85 14.40
C ASN A 35 -5.75 19.35 13.92
N PRO A 36 -4.97 18.66 14.78
CA PRO A 36 -3.79 17.94 14.34
C PRO A 36 -4.19 16.77 13.43
N VAL A 37 -3.28 16.36 12.55
CA VAL A 37 -3.44 15.19 11.69
C VAL A 37 -2.21 14.29 11.78
N ARG A 38 -2.42 12.97 11.82
CA ARG A 38 -1.36 11.97 11.67
C ARG A 38 -1.68 11.08 10.50
N PHE A 39 -0.72 10.96 9.60
CA PHE A 39 -0.85 10.19 8.38
C PHE A 39 0.47 9.54 8.00
N MET A 40 0.38 8.45 7.25
CA MET A 40 1.50 7.77 6.62
C MET A 40 1.48 8.08 5.13
N LEU A 41 2.59 8.61 4.63
CA LEU A 41 2.86 8.78 3.20
C LEU A 41 3.61 7.56 2.70
N MET A 42 3.09 6.94 1.65
CA MET A 42 3.71 5.82 0.97
C MET A 42 3.89 6.24 -0.49
N ALA A 43 5.13 6.21 -0.97
CA ALA A 43 5.48 6.49 -2.36
C ALA A 43 6.49 5.44 -2.83
N GLY A 44 6.37 5.02 -4.07
CA GLY A 44 7.23 4.02 -4.67
C GLY A 44 7.09 4.04 -6.18
N ALA A 45 8.14 3.62 -6.89
CA ALA A 45 8.06 3.43 -8.32
C ALA A 45 7.01 2.33 -8.62
N PRO A 46 6.22 2.47 -9.69
CA PRO A 46 5.27 1.44 -10.07
C PRO A 46 6.01 0.13 -10.33
N PHE A 47 5.54 -0.95 -9.73
CA PHE A 47 5.97 -2.29 -10.10
C PHE A 47 5.56 -2.54 -11.55
N LYS A 48 6.53 -2.86 -12.40
CA LYS A 48 6.32 -3.13 -13.84
C LYS A 48 6.19 -4.62 -14.14
N GLU A 49 6.00 -5.43 -13.11
CA GLU A 49 5.91 -6.87 -13.21
C GLU A 49 4.48 -7.32 -12.85
N PRO A 50 4.02 -8.48 -13.36
CA PRO A 50 2.74 -9.03 -12.96
C PRO A 50 2.76 -9.36 -11.46
N ILE A 51 1.62 -9.15 -10.80
CA ILE A 51 1.41 -9.46 -9.39
C ILE A 51 0.30 -10.50 -9.32
N VAL A 52 0.64 -11.69 -8.83
CA VAL A 52 -0.28 -12.82 -8.65
C VAL A 52 -0.39 -13.14 -7.15
N PRO A 53 -1.41 -12.61 -6.46
CA PRO A 53 -1.62 -12.89 -5.04
C PRO A 53 -2.38 -14.20 -4.82
N TYR A 54 -1.91 -15.02 -3.86
CA TYR A 54 -2.59 -16.22 -3.38
C TYR A 54 -2.41 -16.37 -1.86
N GLY A 55 -3.43 -15.96 -1.10
CA GLY A 55 -3.39 -16.01 0.36
C GLY A 55 -2.20 -15.20 0.92
N PRO A 56 -1.28 -15.82 1.68
CA PRO A 56 -0.10 -15.13 2.22
C PRO A 56 1.04 -14.97 1.20
N PHE A 57 0.91 -15.48 -0.02
CA PHE A 57 1.96 -15.47 -1.04
C PHE A 57 1.64 -14.49 -2.16
N VAL A 58 2.67 -13.79 -2.64
CA VAL A 58 2.59 -12.90 -3.80
C VAL A 58 3.79 -13.23 -4.70
N MET A 59 3.53 -13.69 -5.92
CA MET A 59 4.54 -14.06 -6.93
C MET A 59 4.23 -13.38 -8.28
N ASN A 60 5.07 -13.59 -9.28
CA ASN A 60 4.90 -13.01 -10.61
C ASN A 60 4.03 -13.89 -11.53
N THR A 61 3.97 -15.20 -11.32
CA THR A 61 3.24 -16.17 -12.17
C THR A 61 2.42 -17.18 -11.36
N LEU A 62 1.49 -17.88 -12.01
CA LEU A 62 0.68 -18.92 -11.37
C LEU A 62 1.51 -20.18 -11.09
N GLU A 63 2.45 -20.49 -11.98
CA GLU A 63 3.38 -21.62 -11.83
C GLU A 63 4.23 -21.47 -10.56
N GLU A 64 4.73 -20.26 -10.28
CA GLU A 64 5.48 -19.96 -9.05
C GLU A 64 4.61 -20.13 -7.79
N ILE A 65 3.32 -19.78 -7.86
CA ILE A 65 2.38 -20.03 -6.76
C ILE A 65 2.20 -21.54 -6.54
N GLN A 66 2.01 -22.31 -7.60
CA GLN A 66 1.86 -23.77 -7.49
C GLN A 66 3.11 -24.43 -6.91
N GLN A 67 4.30 -24.00 -7.33
CA GLN A 67 5.57 -24.44 -6.77
C GLN A 67 5.67 -24.08 -5.29
N THR A 68 5.37 -22.84 -4.92
CA THR A 68 5.38 -22.36 -3.53
C THR A 68 4.47 -23.19 -2.63
N LEU A 69 3.27 -23.51 -3.10
CA LEU A 69 2.33 -24.36 -2.36
C LEU A 69 2.85 -25.80 -2.21
N ALA A 70 3.52 -26.34 -3.23
CA ALA A 70 4.16 -27.65 -3.15
C ALA A 70 5.33 -27.64 -2.16
N GLU A 71 6.18 -26.62 -2.16
CA GLU A 71 7.28 -26.44 -1.21
C GLU A 71 6.79 -26.28 0.22
N LEU A 72 5.70 -25.53 0.42
CA LEU A 72 5.06 -25.37 1.73
C LEU A 72 4.55 -26.72 2.24
N ARG A 73 3.88 -27.50 1.38
CA ARG A 73 3.41 -28.86 1.72
C ARG A 73 4.55 -29.82 2.03
N ASN A 74 5.69 -29.66 1.36
CA ASN A 74 6.88 -30.48 1.56
C ASN A 74 7.75 -30.00 2.73
N GLY A 75 7.39 -28.89 3.39
CA GLY A 75 8.15 -28.32 4.51
C GLY A 75 9.49 -27.67 4.11
N THR A 76 9.72 -27.42 2.82
CA THR A 76 10.97 -26.86 2.28
C THR A 76 10.89 -25.36 1.98
N PHE A 77 9.73 -24.73 2.23
CA PHE A 77 9.48 -23.32 1.90
C PHE A 77 10.31 -22.33 2.73
N ILE A 78 10.65 -22.66 3.97
CA ILE A 78 11.47 -21.82 4.86
C ILE A 78 12.81 -22.53 5.07
N LYS A 79 13.93 -21.86 4.79
CA LYS A 79 15.27 -22.31 5.13
C LYS A 79 15.80 -21.55 6.33
#